data_AF-A0AAD7EZ27-F1
#
_entry.id   AF-A0AAD7EZ27-F1
#
_cell.length_a   1.000
_cell.length_b   1.000
_cell.length_c   1.000
_cell.angle_alpha   90.00
_cell.angle_beta   90.00
_cell.angle_gamma   90.00
#
_symmetry.space_group_name_H-M   'P 1'
#
loop_
_entity.id
_entity.type
_entity.pdbx_description
1 polymer ?
#
loop_
_entity_poly.entity_id
_entity_poly.type
_entity_poly.pdbx_seq_one_letter_code
_entity_poly.pdbx_strand_id
1 'polypeptide(L)'
;MTGELESGEQRIVVDGEIITLPNLSVAEFCKQYRLSDEIRRLLETEKFETAGAVLEAAEGNLEKAGFKQGQIAELKRGLREFLSTKMAVTAA
;
A
#
# COMPACT_ATOMS: atom_id res chain seq x y z
N MET A 1 14.47 29.82 -1.50
CA MET A 1 13.96 28.96 -0.42
C MET A 1 12.88 28.10 -1.05
N THR A 2 13.26 26.91 -1.50
CA THR A 2 12.35 25.92 -2.08
C THR A 2 11.43 25.42 -0.97
N GLY A 3 10.15 25.74 -1.07
CA GLY A 3 9.14 25.35 -0.10
C GLY A 3 9.17 23.84 0.12
N GLU A 4 9.48 23.47 1.35
CA GLU A 4 9.29 22.14 1.90
C GLU A 4 7.80 21.82 1.84
N LEU A 5 7.39 21.02 0.86
CA LEU A 5 6.11 20.32 0.93
C LEU A 5 6.39 19.02 1.69
N GLU A 6 6.41 19.08 3.02
CA GLU A 6 6.36 17.92 3.93
C GLU A 6 4.99 17.19 3.86
N SER A 7 4.42 17.05 2.66
CA SER A 7 3.13 16.40 2.45
C SER A 7 3.36 14.92 2.17
N GLY A 8 3.94 14.21 3.13
CA GLY A 8 4.20 12.77 3.08
C GLY A 8 2.95 11.91 3.28
N GLU A 9 1.78 12.38 2.85
CA GLU A 9 0.49 11.75 3.08
C GLU A 9 -0.36 11.74 1.79
N GLN A 10 -0.92 10.58 1.46
CA GLN A 10 -1.82 10.31 0.35
C GLN A 10 -3.23 10.05 0.90
N ARG A 11 -4.25 10.67 0.30
CA ARG A 11 -5.66 10.38 0.61
C ARG A 11 -6.18 9.35 -0.36
N ILE A 12 -6.74 8.25 0.14
CA ILE A 12 -7.41 7.24 -0.68
C ILE A 12 -8.77 6.87 -0.11
N VAL A 13 -9.64 6.34 -0.95
CA VAL A 13 -10.97 5.89 -0.55
C VAL A 13 -10.94 4.39 -0.37
N VAL A 14 -11.27 3.91 0.82
CA VAL A 14 -11.35 2.48 1.15
C VAL A 14 -12.71 2.22 1.77
N ASP A 15 -13.49 1.28 1.20
CA ASP A 15 -14.86 0.98 1.65
C ASP A 15 -15.81 2.21 1.73
N GLY A 16 -15.53 3.25 0.93
CA GLY A 16 -16.30 4.51 0.93
C GLY A 16 -15.87 5.55 1.98
N GLU A 17 -14.85 5.25 2.79
CA GLU A 17 -14.24 6.19 3.73
C GLU A 17 -12.94 6.78 3.17
N ILE A 18 -12.73 8.10 3.35
CA ILE A 18 -11.49 8.77 2.95
C ILE A 18 -10.47 8.59 4.08
N ILE A 19 -9.43 7.79 3.81
CA ILE A 19 -8.34 7.54 4.74
C ILE A 19 -7.10 8.32 4.29
N THR A 20 -6.45 8.99 5.24
CA THR A 20 -5.14 9.62 4.99
C THR A 20 -4.05 8.65 5.41
N LEU A 21 -3.22 8.25 4.44
CA LEU A 21 -2.16 7.27 4.60
C LEU A 21 -0.81 7.92 4.34
N PRO A 22 0.27 7.46 4.96
CA PRO A 22 1.59 7.95 4.62
C PRO A 22 1.91 7.56 3.18
N ASN A 23 2.55 8.47 2.47
CA ASN A 23 3.05 8.23 1.12
C ASN A 23 4.29 7.32 1.22
N LEU A 24 4.02 6.02 1.35
CA LEU A 24 5.03 4.98 1.46
C LEU A 24 5.28 4.40 0.07
N SER A 25 6.53 4.45 -0.39
CA SER A 25 6.90 3.84 -1.66
C SER A 25 6.72 2.32 -1.61
N VAL A 26 6.50 1.68 -2.76
CA VAL A 26 6.40 0.21 -2.83
C VAL A 26 7.63 -0.48 -2.26
N ALA A 27 8.83 0.07 -2.50
CA ALA A 27 10.07 -0.49 -1.97
C ALA A 27 10.09 -0.48 -0.43
N GLU A 28 9.71 0.65 0.18
CA GLU A 28 9.66 0.78 1.64
C GLU A 28 8.53 -0.05 2.24
N PHE A 29 7.37 -0.10 1.59
CA PHE A 29 6.25 -0.96 1.98
C PHE A 29 6.65 -2.44 1.99
N CYS A 30 7.22 -2.95 0.90
CA CYS A 30 7.67 -4.33 0.82
C CYS A 30 8.71 -4.66 1.90
N LYS A 31 9.65 -3.74 2.15
CA LYS A 31 10.68 -3.90 3.19
C LYS A 31 10.08 -3.89 4.60
N GLN A 32 9.21 -2.93 4.90
CA GLN A 32 8.62 -2.73 6.22
C GLN A 32 7.71 -3.91 6.62
N TYR A 33 6.91 -4.42 5.69
CA TYR A 33 5.98 -5.54 5.94
C TYR A 33 6.53 -6.90 5.53
N ARG A 34 7.82 -6.97 5.18
CA ARG A 34 8.55 -8.19 4.81
C ARG A 34 7.83 -8.98 3.71
N LEU A 35 7.42 -8.29 2.66
CA LEU A 35 6.88 -8.92 1.46
C LEU A 35 8.02 -9.53 0.64
N SER A 36 7.72 -10.61 -0.07
CA SER A 36 8.67 -11.28 -0.94
C SER A 36 9.14 -10.39 -2.09
N ASP A 37 10.39 -10.61 -2.54
CA ASP A 37 10.94 -9.94 -3.72
C ASP A 37 10.11 -10.17 -4.99
N GLU A 38 9.41 -11.31 -5.08
CA GLU A 38 8.52 -11.60 -6.21
C GLU A 38 7.32 -10.64 -6.23
N ILE A 39 6.70 -10.36 -5.09
CA ILE A 39 5.64 -9.35 -4.97
C ILE A 39 6.17 -7.98 -5.31
N ARG A 40 7.32 -7.58 -4.77
CA ARG A 40 7.94 -6.28 -5.07
C ARG A 40 8.13 -6.09 -6.58
N ARG A 41 8.70 -7.08 -7.26
CA ARG A 41 8.92 -7.02 -8.72
C ARG A 41 7.62 -6.92 -9.50
N LEU A 42 6.57 -7.64 -9.09
CA LEU A 42 5.26 -7.55 -9.73
C LEU A 42 4.67 -6.15 -9.55
N LEU A 43 4.75 -5.59 -8.34
CA LEU A 43 4.28 -4.23 -8.07
C LEU A 43 5.06 -3.19 -8.90
N GLU A 44 6.37 -3.34 -9.01
CA GLU A 44 7.23 -2.48 -9.86
C GLU A 44 6.88 -2.64 -11.36
N THR A 45 6.57 -3.86 -11.81
CA THR A 45 6.20 -4.17 -13.21
C THR A 45 4.87 -3.54 -13.59
N GLU A 46 3.88 -3.62 -12.70
CA GLU A 46 2.56 -2.99 -12.84
C GLU A 46 2.61 -1.47 -12.57
N LYS A 47 3.80 -0.91 -12.34
CA LYS A 47 4.07 0.52 -12.09
C LYS A 47 3.32 1.08 -10.88
N PHE A 48 3.13 0.26 -9.84
CA PHE A 48 2.69 0.78 -8.55
C PHE A 48 3.80 1.58 -7.89
N GLU A 49 3.50 2.83 -7.56
CA GLU A 49 4.49 3.74 -6.95
C GLU A 49 4.39 3.77 -5.42
N THR A 50 3.17 3.63 -4.88
CA THR A 50 2.89 3.81 -3.45
C THR A 50 2.02 2.69 -2.87
N ALA A 51 2.12 2.46 -1.56
CA ALA A 51 1.27 1.52 -0.83
C ALA A 51 -0.24 1.85 -0.95
N GLY A 52 -0.59 3.13 -1.09
CA GLY A 52 -1.97 3.57 -1.33
C GLY A 52 -2.49 3.09 -2.68
N ALA A 53 -1.70 3.24 -3.75
CA ALA A 53 -2.08 2.74 -5.08
C ALA A 53 -2.25 1.21 -5.09
N VAL A 54 -1.42 0.50 -4.32
CA VAL A 54 -1.53 -0.95 -4.14
C VAL A 54 -2.81 -1.32 -3.38
N LEU A 55 -3.22 -0.52 -2.38
CA LEU A 55 -4.46 -0.76 -1.65
C LEU A 55 -5.70 -0.60 -2.55
N GLU A 56 -5.74 0.45 -3.37
CA GLU A 56 -6.83 0.67 -4.33
C GLU A 56 -6.92 -0.48 -5.35
N ALA A 57 -5.77 -0.95 -5.86
CA ALA A 57 -5.74 -2.12 -6.74
C ALA A 57 -6.12 -3.43 -6.03
N ALA A 58 -5.85 -3.54 -4.73
CA ALA A 58 -6.25 -4.68 -3.92
C ALA A 58 -7.78 -4.82 -3.81
N GLU A 59 -8.50 -3.69 -3.81
CA GLU A 59 -9.96 -3.67 -3.86
C GLU A 59 -10.49 -3.99 -5.28
N GLY A 60 -9.77 -3.57 -6.32
CA GLY A 60 -10.18 -3.69 -7.73
C GLY A 60 -10.00 -5.06 -8.40
N ASN A 61 -9.20 -5.97 -7.82
CA ASN A 61 -8.90 -7.38 -8.22
C ASN A 61 -7.42 -7.62 -8.64
N LEU A 62 -6.60 -8.08 -7.68
CA LEU A 62 -5.19 -8.42 -7.85
C LEU A 62 -4.93 -9.63 -8.77
N GLU A 63 -5.90 -10.53 -8.94
CA GLU A 63 -5.73 -11.71 -9.81
C GLU A 63 -5.60 -11.28 -11.28
N LYS A 64 -6.26 -10.18 -11.67
CA LYS A 64 -6.14 -9.61 -13.02
C LYS A 64 -4.77 -8.98 -13.28
N ALA A 65 -4.09 -8.53 -12.22
CA ALA A 65 -2.73 -8.01 -12.27
C ALA A 65 -1.65 -9.12 -12.22
N GLY A 66 -2.05 -10.39 -12.36
CA GLY A 66 -1.13 -11.53 -12.44
C GLY A 66 -0.62 -12.06 -11.10
N PHE A 67 -1.18 -11.59 -9.98
CA PHE A 67 -0.80 -12.12 -8.66
C PHE A 67 -1.41 -13.49 -8.42
N LYS A 68 -0.59 -14.41 -7.91
CA LYS A 68 -1.00 -15.74 -7.45
C LYS A 68 -1.68 -15.64 -6.08
N GLN A 69 -2.54 -16.60 -5.73
CA GLN A 69 -3.25 -16.58 -4.45
C GLN A 69 -2.33 -16.45 -3.21
N GLY A 70 -1.18 -17.12 -3.20
CA GLY A 70 -0.20 -16.98 -2.10
C GLY A 70 0.38 -15.56 -1.99
N GLN A 71 0.64 -14.92 -3.13
CA GLN A 71 1.13 -13.54 -3.17
C GLN A 71 0.03 -12.55 -2.78
N ILE A 72 -1.22 -12.79 -3.21
CA ILE A 72 -2.37 -11.98 -2.82
C ILE A 72 -2.58 -12.05 -1.31
N ALA A 73 -2.49 -13.24 -0.70
CA ALA A 73 -2.63 -13.40 0.74
C ALA A 73 -1.54 -12.63 1.51
N GLU A 74 -0.29 -12.71 1.04
CA GLU A 74 0.83 -11.98 1.62
C GLU A 74 0.67 -10.45 1.46
N LEU A 75 0.25 -9.98 0.28
CA LEU A 75 0.00 -8.56 0.02
C LEU A 75 -1.15 -8.03 0.88
N LYS A 76 -2.27 -8.75 0.97
CA LYS A 76 -3.41 -8.40 1.83
C LYS A 76 -3.02 -8.37 3.30
N ARG A 77 -2.12 -9.27 3.75
CA ARG A 77 -1.57 -9.24 5.11
C ARG A 77 -0.79 -7.93 5.34
N GLY A 78 0.16 -7.60 4.45
CA GLY A 78 0.93 -6.36 4.57
C GLY A 78 0.07 -5.10 4.53
N LEU A 79 -0.93 -5.05 3.65
CA LEU A 79 -1.89 -3.95 3.56
C LEU A 79 -2.75 -3.82 4.83
N ARG A 80 -3.18 -4.94 5.42
CA ARG A 80 -3.91 -4.93 6.69
C ARG A 80 -3.05 -4.38 7.84
N GLU A 81 -1.79 -4.80 7.92
CA GLU A 81 -0.84 -4.29 8.92
C GLU A 81 -0.57 -2.79 8.72
N PHE A 82 -0.44 -2.35 7.47
CA PHE A 82 -0.31 -0.94 7.10
C PHE A 82 -1.49 -0.09 7.54
N LEU A 83 -2.72 -0.56 7.28
CA LEU A 83 -3.95 0.09 7.73
C LEU A 83 -4.07 0.09 9.26
N SER A 84 -3.78 -1.04 9.92
CA SER A 84 -3.90 -1.16 11.37
C SER A 84 -2.93 -0.24 12.11
N THR A 85 -1.74 -0.01 11.56
CA THR A 85 -0.76 0.93 12.11
C THR A 85 -1.30 2.37 12.10
N LYS A 86 -2.23 2.69 11.20
CA LYS A 86 -2.86 4.01 11.09
C LYS A 86 -4.15 4.12 11.91
N MET A 87 -5.00 3.09 11.91
CA MET A 87 -6.22 3.09 12.73
C MET A 87 -5.92 3.11 14.24
N ALA A 88 -4.77 2.59 14.67
CA ALA A 88 -4.33 2.68 16.06
C ALA A 88 -3.96 4.12 16.49
N VAL A 89 -3.64 5.02 15.54
CA VAL A 89 -3.27 6.42 15.83
C VAL A 89 -4.50 7.31 15.95
N THR A 90 -5.61 6.96 15.32
CA THR A 90 -6.88 7.72 15.39
C THR A 90 -7.72 7.41 16.62
N ALA A 91 -7.37 6.37 17.40
CA ALA A 91 -8.11 5.92 18.58
C ALA A 91 -7.48 6.33 19.93
N ALA A 92 -6.50 7.24 19.91
CA ALA A 92 -5.80 7.73 21.12
C ALA A 92 -6.22 9.16 21.48
#